data_AF-A0A0B1ZL47-F1
#
_entry.id   AF-A0A0B1ZL47-F1
#
_cell.length_a   1.000
_cell.length_b   1.000
_cell.length_c   1.000
_cell.angle_alpha   90.00
_cell.angle_beta   90.00
_cell.angle_gamma   90.00
#
_symmetry.space_group_name_H-M   'P 1'
#
loop_
_entity.id
_entity.type
_entity.pdbx_description
1 polymer ?
#
loop_
_entity_poly.entity_id
_entity_poly.type
_entity_poly.pdbx_seq_one_letter_code
_entity_poly.pdbx_strand_id
1 'polypeptide(L)'
;MRTRPGICGRKARFASEESALEAAAKAPFPLRPYRCGLCRNWHLTSRTKGMKLPRFEIERRRVTKDSTQAQPFVSSEVETR
;
A
#
# COMPACT_ATOMS: atom_id res chain seq x y z
N MET A 1 -11.35 -14.07 6.30
CA MET A 1 -11.90 -13.20 5.22
C MET A 1 -12.68 -14.07 4.25
N ARG A 2 -13.99 -14.26 4.48
CA ARG A 2 -14.83 -15.19 3.71
C ARG A 2 -15.03 -14.61 2.30
N THR A 3 -14.26 -15.11 1.34
CA THR A 3 -14.35 -14.64 -0.04
C THR A 3 -15.63 -15.23 -0.62
N ARG A 4 -16.59 -14.40 -1.03
CA ARG A 4 -17.80 -14.88 -1.74
C ARG A 4 -17.49 -14.95 -3.24
N PRO A 5 -18.00 -15.94 -3.98
CA PRO A 5 -17.74 -16.06 -5.42
C PRO A 5 -18.14 -14.79 -6.20
N GLY A 6 -19.25 -14.13 -5.82
CA GLY A 6 -19.64 -12.85 -6.42
C GLY A 6 -18.63 -11.72 -6.22
N ILE A 7 -17.95 -11.66 -5.06
CA ILE A 7 -16.89 -10.66 -4.82
C ILE A 7 -15.58 -11.05 -5.53
N CYS A 8 -15.27 -12.34 -5.62
CA CYS A 8 -14.13 -12.83 -6.39
C CYS A 8 -14.25 -12.52 -7.90
N GLY A 9 -15.47 -12.52 -8.45
CA GLY A 9 -15.74 -12.10 -9.83
C GLY A 9 -15.59 -10.60 -10.07
N ARG A 10 -15.95 -9.76 -9.09
CA ARG A 10 -15.81 -8.29 -9.19
C ARG A 10 -14.38 -7.79 -8.99
N LYS A 11 -13.49 -8.60 -8.41
CA LYS A 11 -12.10 -8.21 -8.14
C LYS A 11 -11.22 -8.46 -9.35
N ALA A 12 -10.24 -7.58 -9.58
CA ALA A 12 -9.16 -7.80 -10.53
C ALA A 12 -8.43 -9.12 -10.23
N ARG A 13 -8.24 -9.94 -11.26
CA ARG A 13 -7.58 -11.25 -11.21
C ARG A 13 -6.25 -11.14 -11.93
N PHE A 14 -5.17 -11.50 -11.25
CA PHE A 14 -3.83 -11.54 -11.81
C PHE A 14 -3.36 -12.99 -11.86
N ALA A 15 -2.70 -13.36 -12.96
CA ALA A 15 -2.19 -14.71 -13.18
C ALA A 15 -0.92 -14.99 -12.36
N SER A 16 -0.09 -13.97 -12.15
CA SER A 16 1.18 -14.05 -11.40
C SER A 16 1.21 -13.08 -10.22
N GLU A 17 2.08 -13.39 -9.25
CA GLU A 17 2.35 -12.50 -8.12
C GLU A 17 2.96 -11.19 -8.59
N GLU A 18 3.89 -11.24 -9.55
CA GLU A 18 4.57 -10.08 -10.15
C GLU A 18 3.58 -9.09 -10.77
N SER A 19 2.65 -9.57 -11.58
CA SER A 19 1.63 -8.71 -12.20
C SER A 19 0.73 -8.04 -11.14
N ALA A 20 0.45 -8.75 -10.05
CA ALA A 20 -0.29 -8.18 -8.93
C ALA A 20 0.55 -7.14 -8.15
N LEU A 21 1.87 -7.34 -8.01
CA LEU A 21 2.77 -6.38 -7.38
C LEU A 21 2.89 -5.10 -8.21
N GLU A 22 3.01 -5.20 -9.53
CA GLU A 22 3.04 -4.03 -10.43
C GLU A 22 1.75 -3.21 -10.33
N ALA A 23 0.59 -3.89 -10.29
CA ALA A 23 -0.70 -3.24 -10.11
C ALA A 23 -0.82 -2.57 -8.74
N ALA A 24 -0.26 -3.19 -7.69
CA ALA A 24 -0.19 -2.60 -6.36
C ALA A 24 0.73 -1.37 -6.31
N ALA A 25 1.84 -1.38 -7.05
CA ALA A 25 2.79 -0.27 -7.12
C ALA A 25 2.19 0.95 -7.83
N LYS A 26 1.40 0.73 -8.89
CA LYS A 26 0.71 1.81 -9.64
C LYS A 26 -0.47 2.42 -8.87
N ALA A 27 -0.94 1.78 -7.79
CA ALA A 27 -2.12 2.23 -7.08
C ALA A 27 -1.83 3.40 -6.13
N PRO A 28 -2.75 4.38 -6.03
CA PRO A 28 -2.57 5.56 -5.17
C PRO A 28 -2.73 5.25 -3.67
N PHE A 29 -3.17 4.05 -3.31
CA PHE A 29 -3.38 3.60 -1.93
C PHE A 29 -2.65 2.27 -1.66
N PRO A 30 -2.39 1.93 -0.40
CA PRO A 30 -1.62 0.73 -0.08
C PRO A 30 -2.41 -0.54 -0.40
N LEU A 31 -1.87 -1.35 -1.30
CA LEU A 31 -2.50 -2.57 -1.79
C LEU A 31 -1.58 -3.77 -1.58
N ARG A 32 -2.16 -4.89 -1.15
CA ARG A 32 -1.43 -6.14 -0.98
C ARG A 32 -1.98 -7.23 -1.90
N PRO A 33 -1.12 -7.95 -2.63
CA PRO A 33 -1.51 -9.16 -3.34
C PRO A 33 -1.74 -10.31 -2.34
N TYR A 34 -2.80 -11.10 -2.56
CA TYR A 34 -3.08 -12.33 -1.82
C TYR A 34 -3.62 -13.40 -2.76
N ARG A 35 -3.27 -14.66 -2.48
CA ARG A 35 -3.80 -15.81 -3.20
C ARG A 35 -5.21 -16.12 -2.73
N CYS A 36 -6.15 -16.18 -3.66
CA CYS A 36 -7.53 -16.56 -3.34
C CYS A 36 -7.65 -18.07 -3.09
N GLY A 37 -8.33 -18.47 -2.03
CA GLY A 37 -8.68 -19.89 -1.80
C GLY A 37 -9.74 -20.44 -2.77
N LEU A 38 -10.49 -19.57 -3.46
CA LEU A 38 -11.54 -19.98 -4.41
C LEU A 38 -11.01 -20.15 -5.84
N CYS A 39 -10.54 -19.05 -6.45
CA CYS A 39 -10.10 -19.05 -7.84
C CYS A 39 -8.61 -19.37 -8.00
N ARG A 40 -7.85 -19.48 -6.91
CA ARG A 40 -6.39 -19.70 -6.88
C ARG A 40 -5.54 -18.64 -7.58
N ASN A 41 -6.18 -17.61 -8.16
CA ASN A 41 -5.53 -16.44 -8.73
C ASN A 41 -5.10 -15.43 -7.66
N TRP A 42 -4.29 -14.47 -8.09
CA TRP A 42 -3.82 -13.35 -7.28
C TRP A 42 -4.83 -12.21 -7.31
N HIS A 43 -5.17 -11.70 -6.13
CA HIS A 43 -6.08 -10.58 -5.95
C HIS A 43 -5.46 -9.49 -5.09
N LEU A 44 -5.94 -8.26 -5.25
CA LEU A 44 -5.52 -7.13 -4.43
C LEU A 44 -6.47 -6.90 -3.25
N THR A 45 -5.91 -6.47 -2.12
CA THR A 45 -6.64 -6.03 -0.94
C THR A 45 -6.05 -4.75 -0.37
N SER A 46 -6.91 -3.77 -0.09
CA SER A 46 -6.56 -2.54 0.63
C SER A 46 -6.53 -2.72 2.15
N ARG A 47 -6.93 -3.90 2.66
CA ARG A 47 -6.83 -4.22 4.09
C ARG A 47 -5.37 -4.45 4.47
N THR A 48 -4.72 -3.38 4.90
CA THR A 48 -3.34 -3.35 5.40
C THR A 48 -3.25 -3.10 6.91
N LYS A 49 -4.35 -2.67 7.56
CA LYS A 49 -4.42 -2.46 9.02
C LYS A 49 -4.22 -3.79 9.75
N GLY A 50 -3.11 -3.92 10.49
CA GLY A 50 -2.76 -5.11 11.28
C GLY A 50 -2.09 -6.27 10.51
N MET A 51 -1.70 -6.08 9.25
CA MET A 51 -1.00 -7.10 8.46
C MET A 51 0.40 -6.63 8.03
N LYS A 52 1.36 -7.56 7.97
CA LYS A 52 2.72 -7.28 7.49
C LYS A 52 2.64 -6.75 6.06
N LEU A 53 3.00 -5.47 5.90
CA LEU A 53 3.06 -4.78 4.62
C LEU A 53 4.12 -5.45 3.72
N PRO A 54 3.89 -5.54 2.40
CA PRO A 54 4.93 -6.00 1.48
C PRO A 54 6.09 -4.99 1.41
N ARG A 55 7.29 -5.47 1.04
CA ARG A 55 8.54 -4.68 1.12
C ARG A 55 8.47 -3.36 0.34
N PHE A 56 7.84 -3.35 -0.84
CA PHE A 56 7.67 -2.14 -1.65
C PHE A 56 6.80 -1.08 -0.96
N GLU A 57 5.79 -1.49 -0.18
CA GLU A 57 4.92 -0.56 0.56
C GLU A 57 5.67 0.02 1.78
N ILE A 58 6.50 -0.80 2.42
CA ILE A 58 7.39 -0.35 3.51
C ILE A 58 8.36 0.71 2.98
N GLU A 59 8.93 0.48 1.80
CA GLU A 59 9.85 1.41 1.13
C GLU A 59 9.14 2.72 0.75
N ARG A 60 7.95 2.64 0.12
CA ARG A 60 7.12 3.82 -0.19
C ARG A 60 6.78 4.63 1.07
N ARG A 61 6.54 3.96 2.20
CA ARG A 61 6.27 4.61 3.49
C ARG A 61 7.53 5.19 4.15
N ARG A 62 8.72 4.64 3.87
CA ARG A 62 9.99 5.24 4.29
C ARG A 62 10.26 6.53 3.52
N VAL A 63 10.13 6.50 2.19
CA VAL A 63 10.34 7.68 1.33
C VAL A 63 9.41 8.83 1.74
N THR A 64 8.11 8.55 1.90
CA THR A 64 7.14 9.58 2.32
C THR A 64 7.37 10.12 3.74
N LYS A 65 7.92 9.31 4.65
CA LYS A 65 8.31 9.77 5.99
C LYS A 65 9.56 10.66 5.97
N ASP A 66 10.55 10.29 5.16
CA ASP A 66 11.80 11.02 4.99
C ASP A 66 11.57 12.45 4.48
N SER A 67 10.63 12.63 3.54
CA SER A 67 10.28 13.96 3.01
C SER A 67 9.55 14.88 4.00
N THR A 68 9.04 14.37 5.13
CA THR A 68 8.39 15.18 6.17
C THR A 68 9.38 15.64 7.26
N GLN A 69 10.60 15.07 7.31
CA GLN A 69 11.61 15.41 8.33
C GLN A 69 12.57 16.52 7.91
N ALA A 70 12.24 17.28 6.85
CA ALA A 70 12.95 18.49 6.45
C ALA A 70 12.01 19.70 6.52
N GLN A 71 11.48 19.99 7.70
CA GLN A 71 11.09 21.37 8.01
C GLN A 71 12.11 21.91 9.02
N PRO A 72 13.02 22.80 8.62
CA PRO A 72 13.74 23.59 9.60
C PRO A 72 12.71 24.44 10.34
N PHE A 73 12.68 24.26 11.66
CA PHE A 73 12.03 25.18 12.58
C PHE A 73 12.69 26.55 12.39
N VAL A 74 12.04 27.45 11.65
CA VAL A 74 12.47 28.84 11.55
C VAL A 74 12.17 29.50 12.89
N SER A 75 13.16 29.47 13.80
CA SER A 75 13.21 30.36 14.96
C SER A 75 13.26 31.79 14.47
N SER A 76 12.11 32.45 14.35
CA SER A 76 12.08 33.91 14.27
C SER A 76 12.29 34.46 15.67
N GLU A 77 13.56 34.60 16.06
CA GLU A 77 13.97 35.53 17.10
C GLU A 77 13.61 36.94 16.61
N VAL A 78 12.45 37.45 16.99
CA VAL A 78 12.15 38.87 16.91
C VAL A 78 12.64 39.50 18.21
N GLU A 79 13.94 39.77 18.21
CA GLU A 79 14.55 40.77 19.08
C GLU A 79 14.05 42.15 18.62
N THR A 80 13.16 42.77 19.38
CA THR A 80 12.89 44.21 19.25
C THR A 80 12.42 44.82 20.56
N ARG A 81 13.32 45.62 21.14
CA ARG A 81 13.13 46.81 22.00
C ARG A 81 12.65 46.66 23.44
#